data_AF-A0A528IRY8-F1
#
_entry.id   AF-A0A528IRY8-F1
#
_cell.length_a   1.000
_cell.length_b   1.000
_cell.length_c   1.000
_cell.angle_alpha   90.00
_cell.angle_beta   90.00
_cell.angle_gamma   90.00
#
_symmetry.space_group_name_H-M   'P 1'
#
loop_
_entity.id
_entity.type
_entity.pdbx_description
1 polymer ?
#
loop_
_entity_poly.entity_id
_entity_poly.type
_entity_poly.pdbx_seq_one_letter_code
_entity_poly.pdbx_strand_id
1 'polypeptide(L)'
;NRGVAYGDGKIILNQADTTVVALDAKTGKVVWSVKNGETDGSKGESGTAAPMVVKDKVIIGVSGAEFGVRGWTAAYNLKDGSLAWKAYSTGPDAETLIDPEKTTHLGKPVGPDSGINTWEGEQWKTGGGTTWGWFAYDPKLNLVYYGTGNPSTWNPVQRPGDNRWSMTLMARDADTGVAKWLYQMTPHDEWDYDGVNENILVDGMEVNGAKHDVLVHFDRNGFAYTMDRASGELLVAKKYDPTVNWATEVNMDPNSDQYGRPQVVAKYSTQQNGEDTNTTGVCPAALGTKDQQPATYSPKTGLFYVPTNHV
;
A
#
# COMPACT_ATOMS: atom_id res chain seq x y z
N ASN A 1 -6.34 3.12 -16.03
CA ASN A 1 -5.02 3.77 -15.98
C ASN A 1 -5.21 5.15 -15.36
N ARG A 2 -4.44 5.47 -14.30
CA ARG A 2 -4.54 6.69 -13.47
C ARG A 2 -3.67 7.86 -13.95
N GLY A 3 -2.93 7.71 -15.04
CA GLY A 3 -2.14 8.77 -15.66
C GLY A 3 -0.79 8.31 -16.20
N VAL A 4 0.04 9.31 -16.48
CA VAL A 4 1.41 9.17 -17.00
C VAL A 4 2.39 9.91 -16.09
N ALA A 5 3.67 9.58 -16.20
CA ALA A 5 4.74 10.37 -15.59
C ALA A 5 5.63 11.01 -16.65
N TYR A 6 6.26 12.13 -16.31
CA TYR A 6 7.29 12.76 -17.12
C TYR A 6 8.66 12.67 -16.43
N GLY A 7 9.70 12.35 -17.18
CA GLY A 7 11.07 12.35 -16.67
C GLY A 7 12.09 12.25 -17.79
N ASP A 8 13.17 13.04 -17.72
CA ASP A 8 14.29 13.01 -18.68
C ASP A 8 13.83 13.03 -20.16
N GLY A 9 12.90 13.95 -20.48
CA GLY A 9 12.36 14.10 -21.83
C GLY A 9 11.44 12.96 -22.31
N LYS A 10 10.99 12.08 -21.40
CA LYS A 10 10.13 10.93 -21.72
C LYS A 10 8.78 11.04 -21.02
N ILE A 11 7.72 10.56 -21.68
CA ILE A 11 6.42 10.26 -21.10
C ILE A 11 6.37 8.76 -20.84
N ILE A 12 6.10 8.37 -19.59
CA ILE A 12 6.00 6.98 -19.18
C ILE A 12 4.54 6.58 -19.01
N LEU A 13 4.14 5.50 -19.69
CA LEU A 13 2.79 4.96 -19.68
C LEU A 13 2.81 3.52 -19.17
N ASN A 14 2.04 3.23 -18.12
CA ASN A 14 1.76 1.87 -17.63
C ASN A 14 0.45 1.37 -18.25
N GLN A 15 0.51 0.53 -19.27
CA GLN A 15 -0.67 0.05 -19.98
C GLN A 15 -1.46 -0.98 -19.15
N ALA A 16 -2.72 -1.18 -19.53
CA ALA A 16 -3.63 -2.09 -18.82
C ALA A 16 -3.15 -3.55 -18.84
N ASP A 17 -2.47 -3.95 -19.91
CA ASP A 17 -1.87 -5.28 -20.10
C ASP A 17 -0.54 -5.46 -19.36
N THR A 18 -0.16 -4.54 -18.46
CA THR A 18 1.14 -4.50 -17.75
C THR A 18 2.36 -4.13 -18.62
N THR A 19 2.16 -3.69 -19.87
CA THR A 19 3.25 -3.15 -20.69
C THR A 19 3.61 -1.73 -20.24
N VAL A 20 4.87 -1.50 -19.86
CA VAL A 20 5.39 -0.17 -19.52
C VAL A 20 6.13 0.38 -20.72
N VAL A 21 5.73 1.57 -21.19
CA VAL A 21 6.29 2.21 -22.38
C VAL A 21 6.83 3.58 -22.04
N ALA A 22 8.05 3.88 -22.49
CA ALA A 22 8.57 5.23 -22.56
C ALA A 22 8.43 5.79 -23.97
N LEU A 23 7.83 6.97 -24.08
CA LEU A 23 7.68 7.74 -25.30
C LEU A 23 8.54 8.98 -25.22
N ASP A 24 9.18 9.38 -26.31
CA ASP A 24 9.82 10.69 -26.42
C ASP A 24 8.74 11.78 -26.26
N ALA A 25 8.94 12.72 -25.34
CA ALA A 25 7.91 13.67 -24.94
C ALA A 25 7.56 14.70 -26.04
N LYS A 26 8.41 14.88 -27.05
CA LYS A 26 8.18 15.84 -28.14
C LYS A 26 7.54 15.17 -29.36
N THR A 27 7.87 13.92 -29.60
CA THR A 27 7.52 13.21 -30.85
C THR A 27 6.54 12.07 -30.65
N GLY A 28 6.37 11.57 -29.42
CA GLY A 28 5.55 10.40 -29.11
C GLY A 28 6.13 9.07 -29.59
N LYS A 29 7.35 9.06 -30.13
CA LYS A 29 8.00 7.82 -30.58
C LYS A 29 8.40 6.96 -29.38
N VAL A 30 8.24 5.65 -29.50
CA VAL A 30 8.68 4.69 -28.48
C VAL A 30 10.21 4.75 -28.34
N VAL A 31 10.67 4.98 -27.12
CA VAL A 31 12.09 4.90 -26.73
C VAL A 31 12.40 3.47 -26.27
N TRP A 32 11.58 2.93 -25.38
CA TRP A 32 11.65 1.54 -24.92
C TRP A 32 10.27 1.04 -24.47
N SER A 33 10.11 -0.27 -24.41
CA SER A 33 8.90 -0.96 -23.93
C SER A 33 9.30 -2.25 -23.20
N VAL A 34 8.71 -2.50 -22.04
CA VAL A 34 8.97 -3.70 -21.21
C VAL A 34 7.68 -4.26 -20.64
N LYS A 35 7.69 -5.56 -20.34
CA LYS A 35 6.56 -6.25 -19.69
C LYS A 35 6.78 -6.24 -18.17
N ASN A 36 5.88 -5.62 -17.41
CA ASN A 36 5.98 -5.61 -15.95
C ASN A 36 5.45 -6.89 -15.30
N GLY A 37 4.43 -7.49 -15.92
CA GLY A 37 3.85 -8.79 -15.61
C GLY A 37 3.56 -9.57 -16.89
N GLU A 38 2.71 -10.59 -16.77
CA GLU A 38 2.15 -11.32 -17.90
C GLU A 38 1.18 -10.46 -18.69
N THR A 39 1.41 -10.34 -19.99
CA THR A 39 0.69 -9.39 -20.85
C THR A 39 -0.49 -10.00 -21.61
N ASP A 40 -0.67 -11.32 -21.55
CA ASP A 40 -1.76 -12.02 -22.24
C ASP A 40 -3.02 -12.18 -21.36
N GLY A 41 -2.98 -11.66 -20.12
CA GLY A 41 -4.07 -11.73 -19.16
C GLY A 41 -4.24 -13.10 -18.49
N SER A 42 -3.41 -14.10 -18.83
CA SER A 42 -3.56 -15.48 -18.34
C SER A 42 -3.44 -15.64 -16.82
N LYS A 43 -2.81 -14.67 -16.14
CA LYS A 43 -2.64 -14.65 -14.68
C LYS A 43 -3.48 -13.59 -13.96
N GLY A 44 -4.34 -12.86 -14.66
CA GLY A 44 -5.15 -11.79 -14.05
C GLY A 44 -4.38 -10.53 -13.65
N GLU A 45 -3.12 -10.41 -14.08
CA GLU A 45 -2.26 -9.25 -13.82
C GLU A 45 -2.66 -8.07 -14.72
N SER A 46 -2.79 -6.87 -14.14
CA SER A 46 -3.12 -5.67 -14.91
C SER A 46 -2.44 -4.40 -14.39
N GLY A 47 -2.34 -3.37 -15.25
CA GLY A 47 -1.73 -2.08 -14.95
C GLY A 47 -2.76 -0.95 -14.85
N THR A 48 -3.05 -0.49 -13.64
CA THR A 48 -4.00 0.62 -13.43
C THR A 48 -3.36 1.87 -12.81
N ALA A 49 -2.33 1.71 -11.97
CA ALA A 49 -1.60 2.81 -11.32
C ALA A 49 -0.84 3.69 -12.32
N ALA A 50 -0.70 4.97 -11.97
CA ALA A 50 0.20 5.88 -12.67
C ALA A 50 1.66 5.54 -12.29
N PRO A 51 2.62 5.61 -13.23
CA PRO A 51 4.05 5.54 -12.91
C PRO A 51 4.51 6.68 -12.00
N MET A 52 5.63 6.50 -11.30
CA MET A 52 6.36 7.60 -10.67
C MET A 52 7.83 7.59 -11.10
N VAL A 53 8.33 8.69 -11.63
CA VAL A 53 9.77 8.84 -11.91
C VAL A 53 10.47 9.29 -10.63
N VAL A 54 11.51 8.56 -10.23
CA VAL A 54 12.36 8.86 -9.08
C VAL A 54 13.81 8.74 -9.50
N LYS A 55 14.55 9.85 -9.46
CA LYS A 55 15.94 9.91 -9.94
C LYS A 55 16.05 9.38 -11.38
N ASP A 56 16.79 8.30 -11.57
CA ASP A 56 17.06 7.60 -12.82
C ASP A 56 16.16 6.36 -13.01
N LYS A 57 15.11 6.20 -12.20
CA LYS A 57 14.21 5.04 -12.20
C LYS A 57 12.75 5.45 -12.38
N VAL A 58 11.94 4.49 -12.82
CA VAL A 58 10.48 4.57 -12.86
C VAL A 58 9.91 3.48 -11.97
N ILE A 59 9.11 3.88 -10.99
CA ILE A 59 8.38 3.00 -10.07
C ILE A 59 7.03 2.64 -10.69
N ILE A 60 6.73 1.34 -10.72
CA ILE A 60 5.53 0.75 -11.32
C ILE A 60 4.96 -0.30 -10.36
N GLY A 61 3.64 -0.27 -10.15
CA GLY A 61 2.90 -1.28 -9.41
C GLY A 61 2.17 -2.29 -10.30
N VAL A 62 1.35 -3.15 -9.67
CA VAL A 62 0.49 -4.13 -10.35
C VAL A 62 -0.90 -4.16 -9.70
N SER A 63 -1.91 -4.63 -10.43
CA SER A 63 -3.28 -4.89 -9.97
C SER A 63 -3.66 -6.37 -10.20
N GLY A 64 -4.68 -6.86 -9.50
CA GLY A 64 -5.25 -8.20 -9.74
C GLY A 64 -5.40 -9.08 -8.49
N ALA A 65 -5.49 -8.50 -7.30
CA ALA A 65 -5.65 -9.29 -6.07
C ALA A 65 -6.94 -10.13 -6.07
N GLU A 66 -8.03 -9.62 -6.65
CA GLU A 66 -9.29 -10.36 -6.86
C GLU A 66 -9.12 -11.60 -7.76
N PHE A 67 -7.99 -11.69 -8.47
CA PHE A 67 -7.63 -12.80 -9.35
C PHE A 67 -6.49 -13.66 -8.75
N GLY A 68 -6.17 -13.48 -7.46
CA GLY A 68 -5.10 -14.22 -6.79
C GLY A 68 -3.69 -13.79 -7.19
N VAL A 69 -3.52 -12.61 -7.79
CA VAL A 69 -2.20 -12.08 -8.14
C VAL A 69 -1.44 -11.70 -6.87
N ARG A 70 -0.27 -12.28 -6.65
CA ARG A 70 0.68 -11.80 -5.64
C ARG A 70 1.30 -10.49 -6.08
N GLY A 71 1.07 -9.43 -5.32
CA GLY A 71 1.49 -8.06 -5.64
C GLY A 71 2.99 -7.81 -5.55
N TRP A 72 3.46 -6.87 -6.35
CA TRP A 72 4.83 -6.32 -6.29
C TRP A 72 4.88 -4.84 -6.66
N THR A 73 5.96 -4.19 -6.27
CA THR A 73 6.40 -2.90 -6.83
C THR A 73 7.74 -3.12 -7.52
N ALA A 74 7.90 -2.56 -8.71
CA ALA A 74 9.12 -2.67 -9.50
C ALA A 74 9.68 -1.30 -9.85
N ALA A 75 11.01 -1.20 -9.92
CA ALA A 75 11.71 -0.07 -10.49
C ALA A 75 12.41 -0.48 -11.78
N TYR A 76 12.21 0.31 -12.83
CA TYR A 76 12.90 0.17 -14.12
C TYR A 76 13.81 1.37 -14.34
N ASN A 77 15.00 1.17 -14.89
CA ASN A 77 15.90 2.26 -15.25
C ASN A 77 15.23 3.13 -16.34
N LEU A 78 15.08 4.43 -16.07
CA LEU A 78 14.41 5.38 -16.95
C LEU A 78 15.08 5.48 -18.34
N LYS A 79 16.39 5.21 -18.39
CA LYS A 79 17.20 5.27 -19.60
C LYS A 79 16.78 4.24 -20.65
N ASP A 80 16.55 2.99 -20.26
CA ASP A 80 16.41 1.86 -21.18
C ASP A 80 15.32 0.85 -20.81
N GLY A 81 14.62 1.03 -19.70
CA GLY A 81 13.57 0.15 -19.23
C GLY A 81 14.07 -1.15 -18.56
N SER A 82 15.37 -1.33 -18.36
CA SER A 82 15.90 -2.52 -17.67
C SER A 82 15.42 -2.55 -16.20
N LEU A 83 15.06 -3.75 -15.69
CA LEU A 83 14.62 -3.92 -14.31
C LEU A 83 15.77 -3.64 -13.34
N ALA A 84 15.60 -2.67 -12.45
CA ALA A 84 16.57 -2.34 -11.40
C ALA A 84 16.31 -3.19 -10.14
N TRP A 85 15.06 -3.23 -9.68
CA TRP A 85 14.63 -4.07 -8.56
C TRP A 85 13.13 -4.38 -8.66
N LYS A 86 12.71 -5.49 -8.05
CA LYS A 86 11.30 -5.87 -7.87
C LYS A 86 11.13 -6.38 -6.43
N ALA A 87 10.19 -5.80 -5.70
CA ALA A 87 9.86 -6.16 -4.33
C ALA A 87 8.41 -6.64 -4.25
N TYR A 88 8.21 -7.89 -3.87
CA TYR A 88 6.89 -8.45 -3.62
C TYR A 88 6.31 -7.97 -2.28
N SER A 89 4.99 -7.95 -2.17
CA SER A 89 4.27 -7.58 -0.94
C SER A 89 4.19 -8.71 0.09
N THR A 90 4.23 -9.97 -0.36
CA THR A 90 4.22 -11.18 0.49
C THR A 90 5.36 -12.10 0.07
N GLY A 91 5.63 -13.16 0.83
CA GLY A 91 6.63 -14.18 0.49
C GLY A 91 8.00 -13.97 1.14
N PRO A 92 9.03 -14.70 0.67
CA PRO A 92 10.32 -14.77 1.37
C PRO A 92 11.07 -13.43 1.31
N ASP A 93 11.92 -13.18 2.31
CA ASP A 93 12.64 -11.91 2.48
C ASP A 93 13.46 -11.50 1.24
N ALA A 94 14.03 -12.48 0.52
CA ALA A 94 14.77 -12.27 -0.72
C ALA A 94 13.91 -11.72 -1.88
N GLU A 95 12.59 -11.97 -1.86
CA GLU A 95 11.66 -11.50 -2.88
C GLU A 95 10.91 -10.24 -2.44
N THR A 96 10.65 -10.10 -1.14
CA THR A 96 10.03 -8.90 -0.57
C THR A 96 11.01 -7.75 -0.38
N LEU A 97 12.32 -8.03 -0.49
CA LEU A 97 13.41 -7.09 -0.20
C LEU A 97 13.27 -6.48 1.20
N ILE A 98 12.98 -7.32 2.18
CA ILE A 98 12.89 -6.95 3.59
C ILE A 98 14.18 -7.41 4.28
N ASP A 99 14.82 -6.51 5.02
CA ASP A 99 15.95 -6.86 5.88
C ASP A 99 15.38 -7.23 7.25
N PRO A 100 15.40 -8.50 7.68
CA PRO A 100 14.70 -8.95 8.88
C PRO A 100 15.22 -8.31 10.17
N GLU A 101 16.45 -7.80 10.17
CA GLU A 101 17.09 -7.19 11.33
C GLU A 101 16.96 -5.65 11.34
N LYS A 102 16.76 -5.03 10.17
CA LYS A 102 16.76 -3.57 10.03
C LYS A 102 15.43 -2.97 9.63
N THR A 103 14.63 -3.67 8.83
CA THR A 103 13.28 -3.23 8.49
C THR A 103 12.43 -3.29 9.74
N THR A 104 11.81 -2.16 10.11
CA THR A 104 11.01 -2.08 11.33
C THR A 104 9.51 -2.12 11.06
N HIS A 105 8.75 -2.69 12.00
CA HIS A 105 7.30 -2.53 12.12
C HIS A 105 7.00 -2.05 13.54
N LEU A 106 6.41 -0.86 13.67
CA LEU A 106 6.18 -0.20 14.97
C LEU A 106 7.46 -0.11 15.82
N GLY A 107 8.57 0.32 15.19
CA GLY A 107 9.85 0.55 15.85
C GLY A 107 10.67 -0.70 16.20
N LYS A 108 10.17 -1.91 15.91
CA LYS A 108 10.88 -3.17 16.17
C LYS A 108 11.25 -3.88 14.86
N PRO A 109 12.42 -4.54 14.77
CA PRO A 109 12.74 -5.38 13.62
C PRO A 109 11.65 -6.41 13.35
N VAL A 110 11.33 -6.62 12.07
CA VAL A 110 10.24 -7.53 11.67
C VAL A 110 10.58 -9.02 11.84
N GLY A 111 11.86 -9.36 11.92
CA GLY A 111 12.33 -10.73 12.00
C GLY A 111 12.26 -11.47 10.66
N PRO A 112 12.83 -12.69 10.59
CA PRO A 112 12.91 -13.47 9.37
C PRO A 112 11.54 -13.92 8.88
N ASP A 113 11.41 -14.01 7.55
CA ASP A 113 10.25 -14.58 6.85
C ASP A 113 8.93 -13.91 7.23
N SER A 114 8.99 -12.60 7.52
CA SER A 114 7.85 -11.83 8.00
C SER A 114 6.70 -11.70 6.97
N GLY A 115 6.99 -11.94 5.69
CA GLY A 115 6.01 -12.04 4.61
C GLY A 115 5.44 -13.46 4.38
N ILE A 116 5.87 -14.46 5.15
CA ILE A 116 5.41 -15.86 5.08
C ILE A 116 4.80 -16.32 6.41
N ASN A 117 5.41 -15.97 7.54
CA ASN A 117 5.10 -16.56 8.85
C ASN A 117 3.68 -16.27 9.39
N THR A 118 2.93 -15.41 8.69
CA THR A 118 1.52 -15.09 8.98
C THR A 118 0.54 -15.67 7.95
N TRP A 119 0.99 -16.61 7.12
CA TRP A 119 0.18 -17.30 6.12
C TRP A 119 0.17 -18.80 6.41
N GLU A 120 -0.93 -19.45 6.05
CA GLU A 120 -1.00 -20.91 6.07
C GLU A 120 -0.32 -21.50 4.83
N GLY A 121 0.72 -22.30 5.05
CA GLY A 121 1.44 -23.00 3.97
C GLY A 121 1.96 -22.05 2.89
N GLU A 122 1.55 -22.28 1.65
CA GLU A 122 1.99 -21.50 0.48
C GLU A 122 0.93 -20.50 -0.03
N GLN A 123 -0.11 -20.21 0.75
CA GLN A 123 -1.20 -19.30 0.33
C GLN A 123 -0.70 -17.90 -0.06
N TRP A 124 0.45 -17.45 0.50
CA TRP A 124 1.10 -16.20 0.12
C TRP A 124 1.44 -16.09 -1.38
N LYS A 125 1.61 -17.22 -2.09
CA LYS A 125 1.88 -17.25 -3.54
C LYS A 125 0.72 -16.72 -4.38
N THR A 126 -0.50 -16.79 -3.84
CA THR A 126 -1.71 -16.21 -4.43
C THR A 126 -2.31 -15.12 -3.54
N GLY A 127 -1.51 -14.55 -2.62
CA GLY A 127 -1.99 -13.80 -1.45
C GLY A 127 -2.30 -12.33 -1.68
N GLY A 128 -2.48 -11.85 -2.91
CA GLY A 128 -2.85 -10.46 -3.14
C GLY A 128 -1.75 -9.46 -2.77
N GLY A 129 -2.12 -8.37 -2.10
CA GLY A 129 -1.18 -7.31 -1.70
C GLY A 129 -0.75 -6.43 -2.88
N THR A 130 -1.61 -6.27 -3.89
CA THR A 130 -1.29 -5.52 -5.12
C THR A 130 -1.15 -4.01 -4.85
N THR A 131 -0.52 -3.26 -5.76
CA THR A 131 0.07 -1.93 -5.48
C THR A 131 -0.44 -0.88 -6.48
N TRP A 132 -1.77 -0.82 -6.58
CA TRP A 132 -2.44 -0.13 -7.68
C TRP A 132 -2.75 1.35 -7.41
N GLY A 133 -2.45 1.85 -6.22
CA GLY A 133 -2.71 3.22 -5.80
C GLY A 133 -1.65 4.24 -6.26
N TRP A 134 -1.23 5.10 -5.32
CA TRP A 134 -0.34 6.22 -5.59
C TRP A 134 0.99 6.10 -4.85
N PHE A 135 2.06 6.59 -5.47
CA PHE A 135 3.39 6.64 -4.86
C PHE A 135 3.71 8.06 -4.38
N ALA A 136 4.47 8.16 -3.29
CA ALA A 136 5.09 9.40 -2.83
C ALA A 136 6.60 9.19 -2.64
N TYR A 137 7.38 10.27 -2.62
CA TYR A 137 8.84 10.18 -2.50
C TYR A 137 9.39 11.34 -1.66
N ASP A 138 10.26 11.02 -0.70
CA ASP A 138 11.06 12.00 0.03
C ASP A 138 12.53 11.94 -0.43
N PRO A 139 13.03 12.97 -1.14
CA PRO A 139 14.42 13.02 -1.58
C PRO A 139 15.44 13.18 -0.45
N LYS A 140 15.05 13.71 0.72
CA LYS A 140 15.96 13.85 1.89
C LYS A 140 16.25 12.48 2.51
N LEU A 141 15.28 11.58 2.45
CA LEU A 141 15.36 10.25 3.05
C LEU A 141 15.67 9.13 2.03
N ASN A 142 15.59 9.43 0.74
CA ASN A 142 15.65 8.46 -0.35
C ASN A 142 14.56 7.37 -0.29
N LEU A 143 13.38 7.71 0.24
CA LEU A 143 12.30 6.75 0.47
C LEU A 143 11.12 6.98 -0.46
N VAL A 144 10.67 5.90 -1.10
CA VAL A 144 9.40 5.79 -1.81
C VAL A 144 8.36 5.19 -0.87
N TYR A 145 7.19 5.83 -0.80
CA TYR A 145 6.08 5.42 0.04
C TYR A 145 4.89 4.98 -0.82
N TYR A 146 4.28 3.86 -0.44
CA TYR A 146 3.06 3.35 -1.09
C TYR A 146 2.31 2.41 -0.16
N GLY A 147 1.10 2.06 -0.56
CA GLY A 147 0.25 1.11 0.14
C GLY A 147 0.06 -0.19 -0.64
N THR A 148 -0.16 -1.29 0.08
CA THR A 148 -0.48 -2.60 -0.50
C THR A 148 -1.94 -2.96 -0.26
N GLY A 149 -2.54 -3.60 -1.24
CA GLY A 149 -3.95 -3.95 -1.27
C GLY A 149 -4.31 -5.19 -0.46
N ASN A 150 -5.51 -5.69 -0.73
CA ASN A 150 -6.17 -6.81 -0.08
C ASN A 150 -5.46 -8.17 -0.23
N PRO A 151 -5.63 -9.08 0.75
CA PRO A 151 -4.99 -10.39 0.78
C PRO A 151 -5.68 -11.44 -0.12
N SER A 152 -5.98 -11.08 -1.37
CA SER A 152 -6.65 -11.92 -2.39
C SER A 152 -8.11 -12.27 -2.10
N THR A 153 -8.44 -13.55 -1.87
CA THR A 153 -9.79 -14.03 -1.61
C THR A 153 -10.46 -13.20 -0.50
N TRP A 154 -11.72 -12.82 -0.72
CA TRP A 154 -12.49 -12.04 0.24
C TRP A 154 -13.05 -12.90 1.38
N ASN A 155 -12.91 -14.22 1.30
CA ASN A 155 -13.27 -15.10 2.39
C ASN A 155 -12.09 -15.25 3.38
N PRO A 156 -12.13 -14.61 4.56
CA PRO A 156 -11.02 -14.65 5.50
C PRO A 156 -10.80 -16.05 6.11
N VAL A 157 -11.85 -16.88 6.21
CA VAL A 157 -11.79 -18.21 6.82
C VAL A 157 -10.81 -19.13 6.09
N GLN A 158 -10.64 -18.95 4.78
CA GLN A 158 -9.73 -19.75 3.95
C GLN A 158 -8.26 -19.37 4.10
N ARG A 159 -7.96 -18.23 4.76
CA ARG A 159 -6.60 -17.66 4.83
C ARG A 159 -6.26 -17.17 6.24
N PRO A 160 -6.21 -18.06 7.24
CA PRO A 160 -5.93 -17.66 8.61
C PRO A 160 -4.56 -17.01 8.75
N GLY A 161 -4.46 -16.08 9.71
CA GLY A 161 -3.23 -15.33 10.03
C GLY A 161 -3.28 -13.88 9.57
N ASP A 162 -2.32 -13.06 10.03
CA ASP A 162 -2.28 -11.61 9.72
C ASP A 162 -2.17 -11.29 8.21
N ASN A 163 -1.81 -12.28 7.36
CA ASN A 163 -1.68 -12.13 5.91
C ASN A 163 -0.66 -11.06 5.46
N ARG A 164 0.47 -10.95 6.16
CA ARG A 164 1.50 -9.94 5.89
C ARG A 164 2.24 -10.15 4.57
N TRP A 165 2.58 -9.10 3.83
CA TRP A 165 2.34 -7.68 4.12
C TRP A 165 1.27 -7.11 3.19
N SER A 166 0.06 -7.70 3.16
CA SER A 166 -1.13 -7.04 2.61
C SER A 166 -1.56 -5.87 3.51
N MET A 167 -2.38 -4.95 3.00
CA MET A 167 -2.93 -3.82 3.77
C MET A 167 -1.88 -3.01 4.54
N THR A 168 -0.71 -2.83 3.94
CA THR A 168 0.48 -2.32 4.59
C THR A 168 0.99 -1.05 3.92
N LEU A 169 1.28 -0.03 4.73
CA LEU A 169 2.09 1.12 4.33
C LEU A 169 3.56 0.71 4.28
N MET A 170 4.19 1.00 3.15
CA MET A 170 5.54 0.60 2.80
C MET A 170 6.41 1.84 2.62
N ALA A 171 7.60 1.86 3.24
CA ALA A 171 8.65 2.82 2.91
C ALA A 171 9.90 2.07 2.44
N ARG A 172 10.29 2.28 1.17
CA ARG A 172 11.41 1.57 0.54
C ARG A 172 12.47 2.53 0.04
N ASP A 173 13.73 2.14 0.16
CA ASP A 173 14.84 2.83 -0.48
C ASP A 173 14.64 2.84 -2.00
N ALA A 174 14.72 4.02 -2.61
CA ALA A 174 14.40 4.20 -4.02
C ALA A 174 15.38 3.49 -4.97
N ASP A 175 16.63 3.28 -4.53
CA ASP A 175 17.68 2.72 -5.38
C ASP A 175 17.73 1.20 -5.32
N THR A 176 17.45 0.62 -4.16
CA THR A 176 17.60 -0.81 -3.89
C THR A 176 16.29 -1.55 -3.71
N GLY A 177 15.20 -0.85 -3.40
CA GLY A 177 13.90 -1.45 -3.06
C GLY A 177 13.82 -2.03 -1.65
N VAL A 178 14.91 -1.97 -0.86
CA VAL A 178 14.93 -2.50 0.51
C VAL A 178 13.98 -1.69 1.40
N ALA A 179 13.10 -2.37 2.12
CA ALA A 179 12.17 -1.72 3.05
C ALA A 179 12.90 -1.13 4.26
N LYS A 180 12.62 0.14 4.58
CA LYS A 180 13.09 0.77 5.82
C LYS A 180 12.15 0.48 6.98
N TRP A 181 10.85 0.68 6.75
CA TRP A 181 9.82 0.39 7.71
C TRP A 181 8.52 -0.02 7.01
N LEU A 182 7.68 -0.73 7.75
CA LEU A 182 6.41 -1.30 7.33
C LEU A 182 5.36 -1.02 8.42
N TYR A 183 4.10 -0.83 8.05
CA TYR A 183 2.99 -0.78 9.01
C TYR A 183 1.70 -1.35 8.42
N GLN A 184 1.24 -2.47 8.98
CA GLN A 184 0.02 -3.15 8.54
C GLN A 184 -1.21 -2.52 9.19
N MET A 185 -2.03 -1.84 8.38
CA MET A 185 -3.20 -1.09 8.83
C MET A 185 -4.40 -1.99 9.15
N THR A 186 -4.62 -3.01 8.31
CA THR A 186 -5.74 -3.96 8.44
C THR A 186 -5.19 -5.39 8.44
N PRO A 187 -4.63 -5.87 9.57
CA PRO A 187 -4.20 -7.26 9.70
C PRO A 187 -5.38 -8.21 9.51
N HIS A 188 -5.16 -9.27 8.72
CA HIS A 188 -6.20 -10.27 8.42
C HIS A 188 -7.51 -9.63 7.90
N ASP A 189 -7.41 -8.83 6.83
CA ASP A 189 -8.56 -8.15 6.26
C ASP A 189 -9.74 -9.09 5.96
N GLU A 190 -10.95 -8.60 6.23
CA GLU A 190 -12.20 -9.36 6.07
C GLU A 190 -13.19 -8.66 5.13
N TRP A 191 -12.82 -7.50 4.58
CA TRP A 191 -13.76 -6.55 3.96
C TRP A 191 -13.28 -5.92 2.65
N ASP A 192 -12.12 -6.30 2.12
CA ASP A 192 -11.52 -5.71 0.92
C ASP A 192 -11.13 -4.22 1.10
N TYR A 193 -10.63 -3.88 2.29
CA TYR A 193 -10.18 -2.52 2.58
C TYR A 193 -8.75 -2.27 2.06
N ASP A 194 -8.58 -2.30 0.73
CA ASP A 194 -7.29 -2.07 0.07
C ASP A 194 -6.51 -0.89 0.66
N GLY A 195 -5.33 -1.19 1.18
CA GLY A 195 -4.42 -0.25 1.82
C GLY A 195 -3.70 0.71 0.87
N VAL A 196 -4.18 0.92 -0.35
CA VAL A 196 -3.39 1.49 -1.47
C VAL A 196 -3.46 3.01 -1.60
N ASN A 197 -4.30 3.68 -0.81
CA ASN A 197 -4.54 5.12 -0.92
C ASN A 197 -3.23 5.93 -0.80
N GLU A 198 -3.24 7.17 -1.27
CA GLU A 198 -2.04 8.00 -1.34
C GLU A 198 -1.41 8.28 0.03
N ASN A 199 -0.10 8.56 0.00
CA ASN A 199 0.69 8.93 1.16
C ASN A 199 1.10 10.40 1.04
N ILE A 200 0.50 11.28 1.83
CA ILE A 200 0.76 12.72 1.75
C ILE A 200 1.88 13.09 2.72
N LEU A 201 3.01 13.57 2.20
CA LEU A 201 4.18 13.94 3.00
C LEU A 201 4.08 15.41 3.41
N VAL A 202 4.20 15.69 4.71
CA VAL A 202 4.13 17.05 5.26
C VAL A 202 5.30 17.29 6.21
N ASP A 203 6.03 18.38 5.99
CA ASP A 203 7.17 18.78 6.83
C ASP A 203 6.71 19.56 8.06
N GLY A 204 7.30 19.25 9.22
CA GLY A 204 7.16 20.00 10.47
C GLY A 204 5.72 20.18 10.97
N MET A 205 4.83 19.21 10.70
CA MET A 205 3.45 19.21 11.20
C MET A 205 3.43 19.06 12.72
N GLU A 206 2.65 19.87 13.41
CA GLU A 206 2.48 19.73 14.86
C GLU A 206 1.54 18.55 15.17
N VAL A 207 2.06 17.56 15.88
CA VAL A 207 1.34 16.36 16.33
C VAL A 207 1.66 16.15 17.79
N ASN A 208 0.63 16.03 18.64
CA ASN A 208 0.77 15.84 20.10
C ASN A 208 1.73 16.85 20.78
N GLY A 209 1.78 18.10 20.29
CA GLY A 209 2.62 19.17 20.85
C GLY A 209 4.08 19.18 20.40
N ALA A 210 4.47 18.31 19.47
CA ALA A 210 5.81 18.29 18.87
C ALA A 210 5.73 18.40 17.33
N LYS A 211 6.80 18.87 16.69
CA LYS A 211 6.88 18.94 15.22
C LYS A 211 7.43 17.63 14.67
N HIS A 212 6.74 17.08 13.69
CA HIS A 212 7.10 15.85 13.00
C HIS A 212 7.11 16.05 11.49
N ASP A 213 8.04 15.36 10.82
CA ASP A 213 8.04 15.18 9.38
C ASP A 213 7.20 13.92 9.09
N VAL A 214 5.95 14.14 8.65
CA VAL A 214 4.93 13.10 8.65
C VAL A 214 4.58 12.58 7.27
N LEU A 215 4.04 11.36 7.27
CA LEU A 215 3.21 10.78 6.22
C LEU A 215 1.78 10.72 6.77
N VAL A 216 0.81 11.22 6.01
CA VAL A 216 -0.61 11.12 6.33
C VAL A 216 -1.32 10.31 5.25
N HIS A 217 -2.09 9.32 5.68
CA HIS A 217 -2.78 8.36 4.84
C HIS A 217 -4.23 8.22 5.27
N PHE A 218 -5.16 8.28 4.32
CA PHE A 218 -6.60 8.12 4.56
C PHE A 218 -7.04 6.79 3.94
N ASP A 219 -7.12 5.76 4.78
CA ASP A 219 -7.30 4.39 4.31
C ASP A 219 -8.75 4.07 3.98
N ARG A 220 -8.96 3.08 3.09
CA ARG A 220 -10.29 2.53 2.82
C ARG A 220 -11.02 2.10 4.09
N ASN A 221 -10.32 1.56 5.08
CA ASN A 221 -10.91 1.09 6.33
C ASN A 221 -11.53 2.21 7.19
N GLY A 222 -11.42 3.49 6.78
CA GLY A 222 -12.06 4.61 7.45
C GLY A 222 -11.24 5.22 8.59
N PHE A 223 -10.02 4.75 8.82
CA PHE A 223 -9.03 5.39 9.68
C PHE A 223 -8.05 6.24 8.86
N ALA A 224 -7.75 7.42 9.40
CA ALA A 224 -6.65 8.26 8.97
C ALA A 224 -5.45 7.99 9.86
N TYR A 225 -4.32 7.69 9.23
CA TYR A 225 -3.06 7.37 9.86
C TYR A 225 -2.07 8.51 9.64
N THR A 226 -1.53 9.05 10.72
CA THR A 226 -0.40 9.98 10.70
C THR A 226 0.81 9.27 11.30
N MET A 227 1.89 9.19 10.53
CA MET A 227 3.11 8.48 10.89
C MET A 227 4.32 9.38 10.76
N ASP A 228 5.34 9.18 11.59
CA ASP A 228 6.67 9.71 11.29
C ASP A 228 7.20 8.99 10.05
N ARG A 229 7.46 9.73 8.97
CA ARG A 229 7.79 9.11 7.69
C ARG A 229 9.20 8.53 7.64
N ALA A 230 10.09 8.93 8.55
CA ALA A 230 11.46 8.42 8.59
C ALA A 230 11.56 7.10 9.36
N SER A 231 10.83 6.97 10.47
CA SER A 231 10.90 5.84 11.40
C SER A 231 9.76 4.82 11.25
N GLY A 232 8.61 5.24 10.70
CA GLY A 232 7.39 4.43 10.70
C GLY A 232 6.67 4.41 12.06
N GLU A 233 6.97 5.35 12.96
CA GLU A 233 6.26 5.50 14.22
C GLU A 233 4.80 5.94 13.96
N LEU A 234 3.85 5.23 14.57
CA LEU A 234 2.44 5.58 14.49
C LEU A 234 2.10 6.68 15.50
N LEU A 235 1.80 7.88 15.00
CA LEU A 235 1.54 9.07 15.83
C LEU A 235 0.05 9.28 16.10
N VAL A 236 -0.80 9.07 15.09
CA VAL A 236 -2.26 9.21 15.17
C VAL A 236 -2.92 8.14 14.30
N ALA A 237 -3.96 7.50 14.83
CA ALA A 237 -4.88 6.66 14.07
C ALA A 237 -6.32 6.93 14.53
N LYS A 238 -7.10 7.63 13.72
CA LYS A 238 -8.48 8.04 14.07
C LYS A 238 -9.43 7.89 12.90
N LYS A 239 -10.68 7.56 13.20
CA LYS A 239 -11.75 7.53 12.21
C LYS A 239 -11.93 8.92 11.59
N TYR A 240 -12.03 8.97 10.26
CA TYR A 240 -12.32 10.22 9.55
C TYR A 240 -13.74 10.26 8.95
N ASP A 241 -14.53 9.22 9.18
CA ASP A 241 -16.00 9.23 9.11
C ASP A 241 -16.57 8.65 10.42
N PRO A 242 -17.49 9.34 11.11
CA PRO A 242 -18.04 8.89 12.40
C PRO A 242 -18.87 7.60 12.30
N THR A 243 -19.30 7.18 11.11
CA THR A 243 -20.11 5.99 10.91
C THR A 243 -19.32 4.69 10.85
N VAL A 244 -17.99 4.78 10.71
CA VAL A 244 -17.08 3.61 10.67
C VAL A 244 -17.29 2.76 11.92
N ASN A 245 -17.65 1.49 11.74
CA ASN A 245 -18.10 0.62 12.83
C ASN A 245 -17.42 -0.75 12.89
N TRP A 246 -16.68 -1.18 11.84
CA TRP A 246 -16.03 -2.48 11.79
C TRP A 246 -14.99 -2.70 12.90
N ALA A 247 -14.33 -1.62 13.34
CA ALA A 247 -13.43 -1.59 14.49
C ALA A 247 -13.80 -0.44 15.43
N THR A 248 -13.54 -0.59 16.73
CA THR A 248 -13.79 0.49 17.72
C THR A 248 -12.77 1.61 17.58
N GLU A 249 -11.48 1.24 17.59
CA GLU A 249 -10.33 2.12 17.46
C GLU A 249 -9.11 1.33 16.98
N VAL A 250 -8.00 2.03 16.69
CA VAL A 250 -6.67 1.42 16.63
C VAL A 250 -6.05 1.55 18.01
N ASN A 251 -5.57 0.45 18.58
CA ASN A 251 -4.98 0.47 19.91
C ASN A 251 -3.64 1.21 19.88
N MET A 252 -3.54 2.31 20.63
CA MET A 252 -2.37 3.20 20.65
C MET A 252 -1.52 3.04 21.92
N ASP A 253 -1.81 2.07 22.80
CA ASP A 253 -0.99 1.81 23.98
C ASP A 253 0.27 1.02 23.58
N PRO A 254 1.49 1.61 23.63
CA PRO A 254 2.72 0.94 23.22
C PRO A 254 3.09 -0.27 24.10
N ASN A 255 2.45 -0.43 25.26
CA ASN A 255 2.66 -1.58 26.14
C ASN A 255 1.68 -2.73 25.86
N SER A 256 0.66 -2.51 25.03
CA SER A 256 -0.27 -3.55 24.62
C SER A 256 0.36 -4.45 23.56
N ASP A 257 0.09 -5.76 23.66
CA ASP A 257 0.36 -6.73 22.59
C ASP A 257 -0.44 -6.45 21.30
N GLN A 258 -1.51 -5.66 21.41
CA GLN A 258 -2.33 -5.18 20.30
C GLN A 258 -1.92 -3.78 19.80
N TYR A 259 -0.79 -3.22 20.24
CA TYR A 259 -0.34 -1.90 19.79
C TYR A 259 -0.32 -1.79 18.25
N GLY A 260 -0.92 -0.73 17.73
CA GLY A 260 -1.07 -0.44 16.31
C GLY A 260 -2.13 -1.29 15.60
N ARG A 261 -2.91 -2.12 16.30
CA ARG A 261 -3.93 -2.99 15.68
C ARG A 261 -5.35 -2.45 15.85
N PRO A 262 -6.18 -2.43 14.78
CA PRO A 262 -7.60 -2.18 14.89
C PRO A 262 -8.31 -3.20 15.80
N GLN A 263 -9.17 -2.72 16.69
CA GLN A 263 -9.95 -3.57 17.59
C GLN A 263 -11.27 -3.94 16.90
N VAL A 264 -11.26 -5.07 16.20
CA VAL A 264 -12.37 -5.57 15.38
C VAL A 264 -13.62 -5.81 16.23
N VAL A 265 -14.76 -5.32 15.76
CA VAL A 265 -16.07 -5.50 16.40
C VAL A 265 -16.69 -6.79 15.89
N ALA A 266 -16.84 -7.78 16.76
CA ALA A 266 -17.37 -9.12 16.43
C ALA A 266 -18.64 -9.10 15.56
N LYS A 267 -19.59 -8.22 15.87
CA LYS A 267 -20.85 -8.06 15.11
C LYS A 267 -20.64 -7.80 13.61
N TYR A 268 -19.58 -7.08 13.26
CA TYR A 268 -19.28 -6.63 11.89
C TYR A 268 -18.12 -7.41 11.24
N SER A 269 -17.57 -8.42 11.93
CA SER A 269 -16.54 -9.31 11.42
C SER A 269 -17.17 -10.40 10.55
N THR A 270 -16.73 -10.48 9.29
CA THR A 270 -17.21 -11.51 8.36
C THR A 270 -16.61 -12.87 8.71
N GLN A 271 -15.40 -12.92 9.27
CA GLN A 271 -14.81 -14.14 9.80
C GLN A 271 -15.59 -14.70 10.99
N GLN A 272 -15.91 -13.87 11.99
CA GLN A 272 -16.55 -14.34 13.23
C GLN A 272 -18.01 -14.75 13.00
N ASN A 273 -18.70 -14.12 12.05
CA ASN A 273 -20.04 -14.54 11.63
C ASN A 273 -20.00 -15.82 10.78
N GLY A 274 -18.86 -16.11 10.12
CA GLY A 274 -18.59 -17.35 9.41
C GLY A 274 -18.99 -17.32 7.94
N GLU A 275 -18.53 -18.34 7.22
CA GLU A 275 -18.86 -18.57 5.81
C GLU A 275 -20.37 -18.72 5.61
N ASP A 276 -20.85 -18.38 4.42
CA ASP A 276 -22.26 -18.48 4.02
C ASP A 276 -23.25 -17.70 4.91
N THR A 277 -22.74 -16.76 5.73
CA THR A 277 -23.54 -15.90 6.61
C THR A 277 -23.44 -14.44 6.17
N ASN A 278 -24.60 -13.80 5.99
CA ASN A 278 -24.63 -12.39 5.60
C ASN A 278 -24.34 -11.49 6.80
N THR A 279 -23.13 -10.93 6.85
CA THR A 279 -22.78 -9.87 7.81
C THR A 279 -23.38 -8.55 7.36
N THR A 280 -24.28 -7.97 8.16
CA THR A 280 -25.05 -6.78 7.75
C THR A 280 -24.64 -5.52 8.52
N GLY A 281 -24.74 -4.37 7.85
CA GLY A 281 -24.53 -3.06 8.46
C GLY A 281 -23.06 -2.73 8.77
N VAL A 282 -22.11 -3.37 8.08
CA VAL A 282 -20.69 -3.01 8.15
C VAL A 282 -20.49 -1.64 7.50
N CYS A 283 -19.78 -0.75 8.19
CA CYS A 283 -19.36 0.53 7.67
C CYS A 283 -17.84 0.68 7.85
N PRO A 284 -17.09 1.01 6.79
CA PRO A 284 -17.56 1.29 5.42
C PRO A 284 -17.89 0.03 4.59
N ALA A 285 -18.51 0.21 3.41
CA ALA A 285 -18.55 -0.84 2.38
C ALA A 285 -17.13 -1.18 1.84
N ALA A 286 -16.98 -2.24 1.05
CA ALA A 286 -15.69 -2.67 0.48
C ALA A 286 -14.90 -1.55 -0.27
N LEU A 287 -15.61 -0.65 -0.95
CA LEU A 287 -15.03 0.55 -1.59
C LEU A 287 -14.41 1.57 -0.59
N GLY A 288 -14.58 1.32 0.71
CA GLY A 288 -14.01 2.08 1.80
C GLY A 288 -14.63 3.46 2.04
N THR A 289 -14.23 4.11 3.11
CA THR A 289 -14.59 5.53 3.35
C THR A 289 -13.94 6.45 2.31
N LYS A 290 -12.91 5.99 1.60
CA LYS A 290 -12.26 6.67 0.48
C LYS A 290 -11.58 5.63 -0.38
N ASP A 291 -11.70 5.75 -1.69
CA ASP A 291 -11.08 4.85 -2.66
C ASP A 291 -9.85 5.54 -3.32
N GLN A 292 -9.67 5.35 -4.62
CA GLN A 292 -8.56 5.86 -5.40
C GLN A 292 -8.47 7.40 -5.48
N GLN A 293 -9.54 8.15 -5.19
CA GLN A 293 -9.57 9.60 -5.39
C GLN A 293 -8.62 10.33 -4.44
N PRO A 294 -7.49 10.94 -4.89
CA PRO A 294 -6.49 11.48 -3.97
C PRO A 294 -7.00 12.68 -3.17
N ALA A 295 -6.63 12.77 -1.90
CA ALA A 295 -6.83 13.92 -1.04
C ALA A 295 -5.78 14.99 -1.32
N THR A 296 -6.00 16.19 -0.80
CA THR A 296 -5.06 17.31 -0.91
C THR A 296 -4.71 17.87 0.46
N TYR A 297 -3.53 18.49 0.57
CA TYR A 297 -3.10 19.21 1.77
C TYR A 297 -2.79 20.67 1.43
N SER A 298 -3.20 21.59 2.29
CA SER A 298 -2.86 23.01 2.16
C SER A 298 -1.94 23.44 3.31
N PRO A 299 -0.67 23.79 3.05
CA PRO A 299 0.24 24.28 4.08
C PRO A 299 -0.18 25.64 4.67
N LYS A 300 -1.10 26.35 4.01
CA LYS A 300 -1.64 27.63 4.51
C LYS A 300 -2.68 27.45 5.61
N THR A 301 -3.51 26.41 5.48
CA THR A 301 -4.58 26.13 6.46
C THR A 301 -4.18 25.03 7.44
N GLY A 302 -3.17 24.22 7.11
CA GLY A 302 -2.79 23.05 7.88
C GLY A 302 -3.80 21.89 7.76
N LEU A 303 -4.70 21.94 6.77
CA LEU A 303 -5.80 20.99 6.63
C LEU A 303 -5.61 20.05 5.44
N PHE A 304 -6.15 18.84 5.60
CA PHE A 304 -6.37 17.87 4.54
C PHE A 304 -7.81 17.98 4.03
N TYR A 305 -7.97 17.99 2.71
CA TYR A 305 -9.28 17.97 2.04
C TYR A 305 -9.44 16.62 1.36
N VAL A 306 -10.33 15.80 1.93
CA VAL A 306 -10.46 14.39 1.63
C VAL A 306 -11.81 14.14 0.96
N PRO A 307 -11.86 13.72 -0.32
CA PRO A 307 -13.10 13.34 -0.98
C PRO A 307 -13.55 11.94 -0.51
N THR A 308 -14.40 11.91 0.52
CA THR A 308 -14.88 10.67 1.14
C THR A 308 -16.11 10.09 0.44
N ASN A 309 -16.31 8.80 0.62
CA ASN A 309 -17.52 8.06 0.29
C ASN A 309 -18.45 8.04 1.51
N HIS A 310 -19.74 7.84 1.28
CA HIS A 310 -20.73 7.57 2.33
C HIS A 310 -21.80 6.63 1.75
N VAL A 311 -21.47 5.34 1.71
CA VAL A 311 -22.22 4.27 1.04
C VAL A 311 -22.42 3.10 1.99
#